data_AF-A0A968MP05-F1
#
_entry.id   AF-A0A968MP05-F1
#
_cell.length_a   1.000
_cell.length_b   1.000
_cell.length_c   1.000
_cell.angle_alpha   90.00
_cell.angle_beta   90.00
_cell.angle_gamma   90.00
#
_symmetry.space_group_name_H-M   'P 1'
#
loop_
_entity.id
_entity.type
_entity.pdbx_description
1 polymer ?
#
loop_
_entity_poly.entity_id
_entity_poly.type
_entity_poly.pdbx_seq_one_letter_code
_entity_poly.pdbx_strand_id
1 'polypeptide(L)' 'MSQPQALVRLAAMGRPPGATKPTWTEFECPECTAHNPWDDGFSPGDEVFCAWCGARLEVRRAGVDGDKFKLLPS' A
#
# COMPACT_ATOMS: atom_id res chain seq x y z
N MET A 1 -26.72 33.23 -13.50
CA MET A 1 -26.31 32.83 -12.14
C MET A 1 -25.64 31.46 -12.26
N SER A 2 -24.33 31.43 -12.49
CA SER A 2 -23.60 30.20 -12.82
C SER A 2 -22.62 29.92 -11.67
N GLN A 3 -22.91 28.89 -10.87
CA GLN A 3 -22.00 28.42 -9.83
C GLN A 3 -20.98 27.46 -10.48
N PRO A 4 -19.66 27.66 -10.29
CA PRO A 4 -18.66 26.74 -10.79
C PRO A 4 -18.60 25.47 -9.93
N GLN A 5 -18.50 24.33 -10.61
CA GLN A 5 -18.37 22.98 -10.05
C GLN A 5 -17.17 22.93 -9.09
N ALA A 6 -17.43 22.68 -7.81
CA ALA A 6 -16.40 22.41 -6.82
C ALA A 6 -15.78 21.04 -7.10
N LEU A 7 -14.64 21.04 -7.78
CA LEU A 7 -13.74 19.90 -7.90
C LEU A 7 -13.19 19.57 -6.50
N VAL A 8 -13.81 18.60 -5.81
CA VAL A 8 -13.19 17.96 -4.64
C VAL A 8 -11.91 17.30 -5.13
N ARG A 9 -10.78 17.95 -4.83
CA ARG A 9 -9.46 17.35 -4.93
C ARG A 9 -9.39 16.27 -3.85
N LEU A 10 -9.66 15.01 -4.23
CA LEU A 10 -9.09 13.90 -3.49
C LEU A 10 -7.57 14.08 -3.57
N ALA A 11 -6.99 14.58 -2.49
CA ALA A 11 -5.57 14.52 -2.29
C ALA A 11 -5.22 13.02 -2.31
N ALA A 12 -4.68 12.55 -3.43
CA ALA A 12 -3.84 11.36 -3.42
C ALA A 12 -2.85 11.59 -2.28
N MET A 13 -2.85 10.69 -1.30
CA MET A 13 -1.82 10.65 -0.27
C MET A 13 -0.54 10.15 -0.95
N GLY A 14 -0.02 10.96 -1.88
CA GLY A 14 1.20 10.70 -2.60
C GLY A 14 2.33 10.79 -1.60
N ARG A 15 3.13 9.73 -1.57
CA ARG A 15 4.34 9.61 -0.74
C ARG A 15 5.18 10.90 -0.85
N PRO A 16 5.62 11.50 0.27
CA PRO A 16 6.36 12.75 0.23
C PRO A 16 7.64 12.59 -0.59
N PRO A 17 7.97 13.57 -1.47
CA PRO A 17 9.21 13.54 -2.22
C PRO A 17 10.40 13.57 -1.26
N GLY A 18 11.25 12.54 -1.34
CA GLY A 18 12.36 12.29 -0.41
C GLY A 18 12.22 11.04 0.46
N ALA A 19 11.07 10.34 0.41
CA ALA A 19 10.95 9.03 1.02
C ALA A 19 11.92 8.03 0.38
N THR A 20 12.72 7.36 1.20
CA THR A 20 13.63 6.25 0.85
C THR A 20 12.93 5.30 -0.13
N LYS A 21 13.62 4.71 -1.11
CA LYS A 21 12.98 3.79 -2.08
C LYS A 21 12.02 2.80 -1.39
N PRO A 22 10.87 2.45 -2.01
CA PRO A 22 9.98 1.46 -1.43
C PRO A 22 10.76 0.21 -1.04
N THR A 23 10.52 -0.31 0.16
CA THR A 23 11.38 -1.36 0.72
C THR A 23 11.07 -2.72 0.08
N TRP A 24 9.83 -2.93 -0.36
CA TRP A 24 9.34 -4.19 -0.91
C TRP A 24 8.51 -3.96 -2.17
N THR A 25 8.54 -4.92 -3.10
CA THR A 25 7.88 -4.84 -4.43
C THR A 25 7.05 -6.06 -4.76
N GLU A 26 6.88 -6.99 -3.82
CA GLU A 26 6.04 -8.18 -3.97
C GLU A 26 5.61 -8.69 -2.61
N PHE A 27 4.49 -9.40 -2.55
CA PHE A 27 4.02 -10.06 -1.34
C PHE A 27 3.17 -11.30 -1.62
N GLU A 28 3.09 -12.18 -0.63
CA GLU A 28 2.14 -13.30 -0.62
C GLU A 28 0.92 -12.95 0.25
N CYS A 29 -0.28 -13.21 -0.27
CA CYS A 29 -1.50 -12.91 0.46
C CYS A 29 -1.70 -13.92 1.62
N PRO A 30 -1.88 -13.49 2.88
CA PRO A 30 -2.10 -14.42 4.00
C PRO A 30 -3.47 -15.12 3.94
N GLU A 31 -4.42 -14.58 3.16
CA GLU A 31 -5.79 -15.12 3.05
C GLU A 31 -5.91 -16.21 1.99
N CYS A 32 -5.23 -16.07 0.84
CA CYS A 32 -5.36 -17.00 -0.29
C CYS A 32 -4.03 -17.53 -0.83
N THR A 33 -2.91 -17.20 -0.18
CA THR A 33 -1.53 -17.59 -0.53
C THR A 33 -1.08 -17.23 -1.94
N ALA A 34 -1.81 -16.35 -2.64
CA ALA A 34 -1.43 -15.92 -3.98
C ALA A 34 -0.23 -14.96 -3.93
N HIS A 35 0.66 -15.10 -4.90
CA HIS A 35 1.78 -14.19 -5.11
C HIS A 35 1.32 -12.93 -5.86
N ASN A 36 1.71 -11.76 -5.35
CA ASN A 36 1.32 -10.45 -5.85
C ASN A 36 2.58 -9.61 -6.15
N PRO A 37 2.99 -9.48 -7.42
CA PRO A 37 3.93 -8.45 -7.86
C PRO A 37 3.34 -7.05 -7.66
N TRP A 38 4.16 -6.09 -7.24
CA TRP A 38 3.74 -4.72 -6.91
C TRP A 38 4.76 -3.68 -7.40
N ASP A 39 4.56 -3.18 -8.62
CA ASP A 39 5.56 -2.35 -9.35
C ASP A 39 5.94 -1.05 -8.64
N ASP A 40 4.97 -0.37 -8.02
CA ASP A 40 5.21 0.91 -7.33
C ASP A 40 5.93 0.72 -5.98
N GLY A 41 6.05 -0.53 -5.53
CA GLY A 41 6.53 -0.91 -4.21
C GLY A 41 5.68 -0.40 -3.05
N PHE A 42 5.99 -0.86 -1.85
CA PHE A 42 5.26 -0.51 -0.63
C PHE A 42 6.21 -0.42 0.57
N SER A 43 5.72 0.21 1.64
CA SER A 43 6.44 0.53 2.88
C SER A 43 5.56 0.27 4.11
N PRO A 44 6.11 0.24 5.33
CA PRO A 44 5.28 0.10 6.53
C PRO A 44 4.30 1.27 6.67
N GLY A 45 3.05 0.96 6.98
CA GLY A 45 1.95 1.92 7.06
C GLY A 45 1.15 2.08 5.76
N ASP A 46 1.62 1.50 4.65
CA ASP A 46 0.82 1.44 3.43
C ASP A 46 -0.28 0.37 3.54
N GLU A 47 -1.35 0.55 2.76
CA GLU A 47 -2.33 -0.49 2.48
C GLU A 47 -2.06 -1.09 1.09
N VAL A 48 -2.00 -2.42 1.01
CA VAL A 48 -1.95 -3.16 -0.26
C VAL A 48 -3.22 -4.00 -0.40
N PHE A 49 -3.57 -4.38 -1.62
CA PHE A 49 -4.71 -5.29 -1.85
C PHE A 49 -4.29 -6.48 -2.70
N CYS A 50 -4.84 -7.65 -2.40
CA CYS A 50 -4.63 -8.85 -3.20
C CYS A 50 -5.43 -8.73 -4.50
N ALA A 51 -4.75 -8.80 -5.65
CA ALA A 51 -5.41 -8.73 -6.96
C ALA A 51 -6.23 -10.00 -7.29
N TRP A 52 -6.06 -11.06 -6.51
CA TRP A 52 -6.72 -12.36 -6.72
C TRP A 52 -7.99 -12.52 -5.89
N CYS A 53 -7.92 -12.31 -4.57
CA CYS A 53 -9.07 -12.48 -3.67
C CYS A 53 -9.71 -11.16 -3.20
N GLY A 54 -9.08 -10.02 -3.49
CA GLY A 54 -9.60 -8.71 -3.10
C GLY A 54 -9.37 -8.31 -1.64
N ALA A 55 -8.66 -9.12 -0.84
CA ALA A 55 -8.35 -8.77 0.54
C ALA A 55 -7.53 -7.47 0.62
N ARG A 56 -7.91 -6.58 1.55
CA ARG A 56 -7.16 -5.35 1.89
C ARG A 56 -6.28 -5.63 3.09
N LEU A 57 -5.02 -5.26 3.00
CA LEU A 57 -3.99 -5.65 3.97
C LEU A 57 -3.15 -4.44 4.35
N GLU A 58 -3.00 -4.22 5.65
CA GLU A 58 -2.09 -3.21 6.18
C GLU A 58 -0.67 -3.78 6.28
N VAL A 59 0.31 -3.03 5.75
CA VAL A 59 1.72 -3.37 5.85
C VAL A 59 2.27 -2.91 7.20
N ARG A 60 2.70 -3.87 8.03
CA ARG A 60 3.37 -3.57 9.30
C ARG A 60 4.82 -4.02 9.25
N ARG A 61 5.72 -3.21 9.84
CA ARG A 61 7.12 -3.62 10.03
C ARG A 61 7.19 -4.85 10.94
N ALA A 62 7.99 -5.83 10.54
CA ALA A 62 8.35 -6.96 11.38
C ALA A 62 9.88 -6.97 11.55
N GLY A 63 10.37 -7.32 12.74
CA GLY A 63 11.80 -7.34 13.04
C GLY A 63 12.40 -5.97 13.43
N VAL A 64 13.64 -6.03 13.93
CA VAL A 64 14.37 -4.88 14.50
C VAL A 64 15.11 -4.06 13.44
N ASP A 65 15.61 -4.72 12.39
CA ASP A 65 16.41 -4.10 11.32
C ASP A 65 15.54 -3.46 10.21
N GLY A 66 14.26 -3.85 10.13
CA GLY A 66 13.29 -3.25 9.23
C GLY A 66 13.23 -3.83 7.82
N ASP A 67 13.95 -4.91 7.55
CA ASP A 67 13.95 -5.63 6.28
C ASP A 67 12.74 -6.57 6.12
N LYS A 68 12.00 -6.83 7.19
CA LYS A 68 10.85 -7.73 7.19
C LYS A 68 9.55 -6.95 7.40
N PHE A 69 8.47 -7.51 6.86
CA PHE A 69 7.12 -7.01 7.05
C PHE A 69 6.17 -8.15 7.39
N LYS A 70 4.98 -7.77 7.88
CA LYS A 70 3.81 -8.65 8.00
C LYS A 70 2.61 -7.92 7.42
N LEU A 71 1.68 -8.70 6.86
CA LEU A 71 0.42 -8.21 6.33
C LEU A 71 -0.70 -8.60 7.30
N LEU A 72 -1.52 -7.63 7.65
CA LEU A 72 -2.69 -7.83 8.52
C LEU A 72 -3.95 -7.44 7.74
N PRO A 73 -5.04 -8.23 7.79
CA PRO A 73 -6.33 -7.78 7.27
C PRO A 73 -6.72 -6.42 7.86
N SER A 74 -7.04 -5.46 6.99
CA SER A 74 -7.46 -4.11 7.39
C SER A 74 -8.96 -4.00 7.65
#